data_AF-A0A973USF4-F1
#
_entry.id   AF-A0A973USF4-F1
#
_cell.length_a   1.000
_cell.length_b   1.000
_cell.length_c   1.000
_cell.angle_alpha   90.00
_cell.angle_beta   90.00
_cell.angle_gamma   90.00
#
_symmetry.space_group_name_H-M   'P 1'
#
loop_
_entity.id
_entity.type
_entity.pdbx_description
1 polymer ?
#
loop_
_entity_poly.entity_id
_entity_poly.type
_entity_poly.pdbx_seq_one_letter_code
_entity_poly.pdbx_strand_id
1 'polypeptide(L)'
;MNAQGGMVSLPKLALAAGYVVVEPGARGRTLVDSSGTYYGVAPAAIVDLKAAVRYVRSNKGRIPGNVDRIVSSGTSAGGALSSLLGASGDSPLYAKYLTEIGAADASDAIFATGAWCPITDLEHADGAYEWNWGSNATSSGSQVDRTVSKELRSQFAEYQASLRLKGLGGFGTLTARNYDAYLVKQYLEPSATTYLTALSDADRASYLTANPFITWSGGKASFSWSGFLTHVGARKKSTPAFDAFDLSAGENNLFGKGTTQARHFTLYSLRHESGTSARLDSDLPETLRLMNPMPFLTGKANPHRTKHWWIRLGTKDSDTSHTVSANLAAAAHGLGDEVSHLYYWDEGHGANTDPGDFIKWIARISGYRGTRAE
;
A
#
# COMPACT_ATOMS: atom_id res chain seq x y z
N MET A 1 -4.27 14.17 3.81
CA MET A 1 -5.10 15.39 3.97
C MET A 1 -6.52 14.95 4.32
N ASN A 2 -7.26 15.71 5.13
CA ASN A 2 -8.70 15.50 5.28
C ASN A 2 -9.43 16.00 4.01
N ALA A 3 -10.75 15.82 3.96
CA ALA A 3 -11.59 16.23 2.83
C ALA A 3 -11.56 17.75 2.56
N GLN A 4 -11.04 18.56 3.48
CA GLN A 4 -10.88 20.01 3.35
C GLN A 4 -9.45 20.42 2.98
N GLY A 5 -8.56 19.48 2.66
CA GLY A 5 -7.16 19.78 2.33
C GLY A 5 -6.29 20.14 3.53
N GLY A 6 -6.74 19.89 4.77
CA GLY A 6 -5.95 20.06 5.98
C GLY A 6 -5.06 18.84 6.25
N MET A 7 -3.85 19.07 6.78
CA MET A 7 -3.00 17.97 7.27
C MET A 7 -3.65 17.31 8.50
N VAL A 8 -3.82 15.99 8.43
CA VAL A 8 -4.30 15.18 9.55
C VAL A 8 -3.09 14.63 10.30
N SER A 9 -3.02 14.90 11.61
CA SER A 9 -2.02 14.31 12.48
C SER A 9 -2.63 13.15 13.27
N LEU A 10 -2.42 11.92 12.78
CA LEU A 10 -2.78 10.70 13.51
C LEU A 10 -2.12 10.63 14.91
N PRO A 11 -0.83 11.00 15.09
CA PRO A 11 -0.23 11.12 16.42
C PRO A 11 -1.03 11.97 17.40
N LYS A 12 -1.44 13.19 16.99
CA LYS A 12 -2.21 14.09 17.86
C LYS A 12 -3.59 13.52 18.19
N LEU A 13 -4.26 12.92 17.22
CA LEU A 13 -5.55 12.26 17.44
C LEU A 13 -5.43 11.05 18.37
N ALA A 14 -4.35 10.27 18.23
CA ALA A 14 -4.06 9.12 19.08
C ALA A 14 -3.79 9.56 20.53
N LEU A 15 -2.96 10.60 20.74
CA LEU A 15 -2.73 11.18 22.06
C LEU A 15 -4.03 11.70 22.68
N ALA A 16 -4.84 12.43 21.92
CA ALA A 16 -6.14 12.93 22.38
C ALA A 16 -7.12 11.80 22.75
N ALA A 17 -6.99 10.63 22.11
CA ALA A 17 -7.77 9.44 22.41
C ALA A 17 -7.22 8.58 23.56
N GLY A 18 -6.11 8.99 24.19
CA GLY A 18 -5.49 8.27 25.31
C GLY A 18 -4.52 7.15 24.90
N TYR A 19 -4.06 7.14 23.64
CA TYR A 19 -3.04 6.20 23.18
C TYR A 19 -1.63 6.75 23.41
N VAL A 20 -0.70 5.83 23.64
CA VAL A 20 0.73 6.14 23.63
C VAL A 20 1.19 6.18 22.18
N VAL A 21 1.96 7.21 21.85
CA VAL A 21 2.53 7.40 20.51
C VAL A 21 4.03 7.20 20.57
N VAL A 22 4.53 6.36 19.65
CA VAL A 22 5.96 6.12 19.44
C VAL A 22 6.27 6.42 17.97
N GLU A 23 7.14 7.39 17.72
CA GLU A 23 7.55 7.80 16.37
C GLU A 23 9.04 7.45 16.15
N PRO A 24 9.34 6.19 15.76
CA PRO A 24 10.72 5.79 15.51
C PRO A 24 11.24 6.42 14.21
N GLY A 25 12.52 6.82 14.20
CA GLY A 25 13.23 7.08 12.97
C GLY A 25 13.50 5.80 12.19
N ALA A 26 13.47 5.86 10.87
CA ALA A 26 13.85 4.77 9.99
C ALA A 26 14.78 5.29 8.89
N ARG A 27 15.79 4.50 8.54
CA ARG A 27 16.71 4.81 7.44
C ARG A 27 15.95 4.87 6.11
N GLY A 28 16.48 5.66 5.17
CA GLY A 28 15.94 5.83 3.84
C GLY A 28 17.00 5.71 2.76
N ARG A 29 16.56 5.39 1.54
CA ARG A 29 17.40 5.05 0.37
C ARG A 29 18.47 6.08 -0.04
N THR A 30 18.34 7.33 0.42
CA THR A 30 19.29 8.42 0.12
C THR A 30 20.42 8.54 1.13
N LEU A 31 20.42 7.72 2.20
CA LEU A 31 21.47 7.75 3.21
C LEU A 31 22.74 7.07 2.70
N VAL A 32 23.82 7.86 2.69
CA VAL A 32 25.15 7.49 2.18
C VAL A 32 26.19 7.84 3.25
N ASP A 33 27.13 6.93 3.49
CA ASP A 33 28.23 7.19 4.42
C ASP A 33 29.41 7.91 3.73
N SER A 34 30.47 8.21 4.49
CA SER A 34 31.66 8.90 3.95
C SER A 34 32.42 8.11 2.90
N SER A 35 32.18 6.79 2.77
CA SER A 35 32.78 5.95 1.74
C SER A 35 31.96 5.91 0.44
N GLY A 36 30.79 6.56 0.41
CA GLY A 36 29.85 6.48 -0.70
C GLY A 36 28.94 5.24 -0.64
N THR A 37 28.92 4.52 0.49
CA THR A 37 28.08 3.32 0.66
C THR A 37 26.66 3.71 1.07
N TYR A 38 25.68 3.25 0.31
CA TYR A 38 24.26 3.40 0.61
C TYR A 38 23.85 2.43 1.73
N TYR A 39 23.53 2.94 2.92
CA TYR A 39 23.22 2.13 4.11
C TYR A 39 21.74 2.19 4.54
N GLY A 40 20.92 2.95 3.80
CA GLY A 40 19.47 3.06 4.02
C GLY A 40 18.60 2.46 2.90
N VAL A 41 19.21 1.76 1.94
CA VAL A 41 18.51 0.99 0.90
C VAL A 41 17.84 -0.27 1.48
N ALA A 42 17.01 -0.94 0.69
CA ALA A 42 16.29 -2.13 1.15
C ALA A 42 17.25 -3.22 1.70
N PRO A 43 16.94 -3.86 2.85
CA PRO A 43 15.69 -3.76 3.62
C PRO A 43 15.76 -2.79 4.83
N ALA A 44 16.71 -1.85 4.90
CA ALA A 44 17.03 -1.10 6.12
C ALA A 44 15.81 -0.50 6.86
N ALA A 45 14.91 0.18 6.14
CA ALA A 45 13.75 0.84 6.73
C ALA A 45 12.82 -0.11 7.51
N ILE A 46 12.51 -1.29 6.95
CA ILE A 46 11.67 -2.27 7.66
C ILE A 46 12.40 -2.92 8.83
N VAL A 47 13.73 -3.12 8.72
CA VAL A 47 14.55 -3.63 9.82
C VAL A 47 14.55 -2.65 10.99
N ASP A 48 14.68 -1.34 10.73
CA ASP A 48 14.62 -0.31 11.77
C ASP A 48 13.26 -0.28 12.48
N LEU A 49 12.17 -0.37 11.72
CA LEU A 49 10.82 -0.39 12.30
C LEU A 49 10.56 -1.67 13.11
N LYS A 50 11.06 -2.82 12.67
CA LYS A 50 11.03 -4.06 13.46
C LYS A 50 11.81 -3.90 14.76
N ALA A 51 13.03 -3.36 14.69
CA ALA A 51 13.83 -3.09 15.88
C ALA A 51 13.15 -2.12 16.85
N ALA A 52 12.42 -1.12 16.35
CA ALA A 52 11.61 -0.23 17.18
C ALA A 52 10.50 -0.97 17.91
N VAL A 53 9.78 -1.91 17.25
CA VAL A 53 8.79 -2.77 17.91
C VAL A 53 9.45 -3.60 19.01
N ARG A 54 10.62 -4.19 18.73
CA ARG A 54 11.38 -4.97 19.73
C ARG A 54 11.81 -4.12 20.92
N TYR A 55 12.25 -2.89 20.68
CA TYR A 55 12.62 -1.94 21.73
C TYR A 55 11.41 -1.58 22.61
N VAL A 56 10.24 -1.32 22.01
CA VAL A 56 9.02 -1.03 22.78
C VAL A 56 8.65 -2.23 23.65
N ARG A 57 8.70 -3.45 23.11
CA ARG A 57 8.38 -4.67 23.86
C ARG A 57 9.39 -4.98 24.96
N SER A 58 10.69 -4.84 24.72
CA SER A 58 11.73 -5.10 25.73
C SER A 58 11.67 -4.13 26.91
N ASN A 59 11.07 -2.95 26.70
CA ASN A 59 10.85 -1.94 27.73
C ASN A 59 9.43 -2.00 28.35
N LYS A 60 8.79 -3.18 28.33
CA LYS A 60 7.53 -3.43 29.05
C LYS A 60 7.64 -2.98 30.51
N GLY A 61 6.69 -2.16 30.96
CA GLY A 61 6.66 -1.59 32.32
C GLY A 61 7.53 -0.33 32.51
N ARG A 62 8.34 0.05 31.51
CA ARG A 62 9.08 1.32 31.47
C ARG A 62 8.44 2.32 30.52
N ILE A 63 7.94 1.84 29.38
CA ILE A 63 7.14 2.64 28.44
C ILE A 63 5.67 2.49 28.82
N PRO A 64 4.89 3.60 28.93
CA PRO A 64 3.46 3.51 29.15
C PRO A 64 2.73 2.72 28.06
N GLY A 65 1.54 2.20 28.39
CA GLY A 65 0.69 1.49 27.43
C GLY A 65 0.95 -0.01 27.36
N ASN A 66 0.13 -0.69 26.55
CA ASN A 66 0.20 -2.14 26.39
C ASN A 66 1.07 -2.49 25.17
N VAL A 67 2.27 -3.04 25.43
CA VAL A 67 3.23 -3.43 24.39
C VAL A 67 2.75 -4.61 23.50
N ASP A 68 1.66 -5.28 23.88
CA ASP A 68 0.98 -6.31 23.08
C ASP A 68 -0.16 -5.73 22.22
N ARG A 69 -0.32 -4.40 22.20
CA ARG A 69 -1.33 -3.65 21.43
C ARG A 69 -0.71 -2.57 20.53
N ILE A 70 0.44 -2.89 19.93
CA ILE A 70 1.13 -1.98 18.99
C ILE A 70 0.35 -1.90 17.67
N VAL A 71 -0.05 -0.70 17.29
CA VAL A 71 -0.68 -0.41 16.00
C VAL A 71 0.27 0.42 15.16
N SER A 72 0.70 -0.09 14.01
CA SER A 72 1.50 0.70 13.07
C SER A 72 0.58 1.54 12.18
N SER A 73 1.07 2.71 11.74
CA SER A 73 0.38 3.51 10.75
C SER A 73 1.36 4.15 9.76
N GLY A 74 0.99 4.24 8.48
CA GLY A 74 1.79 4.98 7.52
C GLY A 74 1.07 5.26 6.20
N THR A 75 1.62 6.20 5.44
CA THR A 75 1.10 6.66 4.14
C THR A 75 2.12 6.39 3.04
N SER A 76 1.69 6.01 1.83
CA SER A 76 2.58 5.80 0.68
C SER A 76 3.62 4.69 0.94
N ALA A 77 4.92 4.96 0.77
CA ALA A 77 6.00 4.07 1.21
C ALA A 77 5.94 3.74 2.72
N GLY A 78 5.49 4.68 3.56
CA GLY A 78 5.20 4.40 4.97
C GLY A 78 4.01 3.45 5.15
N GLY A 79 3.01 3.53 4.27
CA GLY A 79 1.90 2.59 4.22
C GLY A 79 2.37 1.20 3.80
N ALA A 80 3.34 1.13 2.88
CA ALA A 80 4.00 -0.11 2.50
C ALA A 80 4.74 -0.75 3.68
N LEU A 81 5.52 0.04 4.42
CA LEU A 81 6.21 -0.41 5.62
C LEU A 81 5.24 -0.84 6.73
N SER A 82 4.13 -0.12 6.93
CA SER A 82 3.09 -0.50 7.89
C SER A 82 2.44 -1.84 7.52
N SER A 83 2.09 -2.03 6.24
CA SER A 83 1.55 -3.30 5.73
C SER A 83 2.55 -4.44 5.89
N LEU A 84 3.82 -4.20 5.57
CA LEU A 84 4.89 -5.18 5.69
C LEU A 84 5.20 -5.56 7.15
N LEU A 85 5.20 -4.58 8.06
CA LEU A 85 5.35 -4.83 9.50
C LEU A 85 4.21 -5.72 10.02
N GLY A 86 2.97 -5.43 9.58
CA GLY A 86 1.80 -6.26 9.87
C GLY A 86 1.88 -7.66 9.27
N ALA A 87 2.39 -7.81 8.06
CA ALA A 87 2.47 -9.10 7.37
C ALA A 87 3.57 -10.02 7.93
N SER A 88 4.70 -9.42 8.35
CA SER A 88 5.96 -10.13 8.54
C SER A 88 6.44 -10.26 9.99
N GLY A 89 5.56 -10.06 10.96
CA GLY A 89 5.88 -10.21 12.40
C GLY A 89 6.62 -11.52 12.68
N ASP A 90 7.68 -11.46 13.48
CA ASP A 90 8.52 -12.59 13.91
C ASP A 90 9.09 -13.45 12.77
N SER A 91 9.13 -12.91 11.54
CA SER A 91 9.67 -13.65 10.40
C SER A 91 11.18 -13.87 10.57
N PRO A 92 11.66 -15.12 10.48
CA PRO A 92 13.09 -15.44 10.63
C PRO A 92 13.95 -14.85 9.51
N LEU A 93 13.34 -14.42 8.39
CA LEU A 93 14.05 -13.77 7.29
C LEU A 93 14.76 -12.48 7.71
N TYR A 94 14.31 -11.83 8.79
CA TYR A 94 14.92 -10.60 9.30
C TYR A 94 15.97 -10.84 10.39
N ALA A 95 16.16 -12.09 10.86
CA ALA A 95 16.98 -12.38 12.04
C ALA A 95 18.44 -11.93 11.88
N LYS A 96 19.05 -12.16 10.71
CA LYS A 96 20.44 -11.72 10.45
C LYS A 96 20.59 -10.21 10.56
N TYR A 97 19.67 -9.45 9.96
CA TYR A 97 19.71 -7.99 9.96
C TYR A 97 19.44 -7.39 11.34
N LEU A 98 18.49 -7.97 12.08
CA LEU A 98 18.15 -7.52 13.44
C LEU A 98 19.29 -7.81 14.42
N THR A 99 19.99 -8.93 14.25
CA THR A 99 21.20 -9.26 15.02
C THR A 99 22.33 -8.28 14.69
N GLU A 100 22.55 -7.99 13.41
CA GLU A 100 23.60 -7.07 12.93
C GLU A 100 23.50 -5.68 13.55
N ILE A 101 22.28 -5.15 13.70
CA ILE A 101 22.06 -3.83 14.31
C ILE A 101 21.90 -3.87 15.83
N GLY A 102 22.05 -5.04 16.47
CA GLY A 102 21.89 -5.18 17.92
C GLY A 102 20.47 -4.91 18.42
N ALA A 103 19.45 -5.24 17.63
CA ALA A 103 18.06 -5.08 18.03
C ALA A 103 17.77 -5.90 19.30
N ALA A 104 16.91 -5.38 20.18
CA ALA A 104 16.53 -6.07 21.41
C ALA A 104 15.96 -7.47 21.11
N ASP A 105 16.22 -8.44 22.00
CA ASP A 105 15.65 -9.79 21.89
C ASP A 105 14.19 -9.81 22.37
N ALA A 106 13.28 -9.48 21.44
CA ALA A 106 11.84 -9.47 21.65
C ALA A 106 11.11 -9.73 20.33
N SER A 107 9.81 -10.04 20.40
CA SER A 107 8.96 -10.17 19.21
C SER A 107 8.88 -8.84 18.43
N ASP A 108 8.77 -8.91 17.10
CA ASP A 108 8.44 -7.77 16.24
C ASP A 108 7.04 -7.88 15.60
N ALA A 109 6.22 -8.83 16.07
CA ALA A 109 4.81 -8.90 15.71
C ALA A 109 4.03 -7.71 16.29
N ILE A 110 3.12 -7.16 15.49
CA ILE A 110 2.24 -6.04 15.87
C ILE A 110 0.79 -6.49 15.94
N PHE A 111 -0.03 -5.73 16.67
CA PHE A 111 -1.42 -6.05 16.92
C PHE A 111 -2.35 -5.67 15.76
N ALA A 112 -2.09 -4.52 15.12
CA ALA A 112 -2.89 -4.02 14.01
C ALA A 112 -2.04 -3.15 13.07
N THR A 113 -2.48 -2.99 11.82
CA THR A 113 -1.82 -2.10 10.84
C THR A 113 -2.82 -1.15 10.20
N GLY A 114 -2.42 0.12 10.07
CA GLY A 114 -3.10 1.16 9.30
C GLY A 114 -2.26 1.62 8.11
N ALA A 115 -2.72 1.32 6.90
CA ALA A 115 -2.00 1.61 5.67
C ALA A 115 -2.83 2.51 4.75
N TRP A 116 -2.36 3.72 4.51
CA TRP A 116 -2.92 4.64 3.51
C TRP A 116 -2.05 4.58 2.25
N CYS A 117 -2.72 4.39 1.11
CA CYS A 117 -2.14 4.25 -0.23
C CYS A 117 -0.81 3.46 -0.26
N PRO A 118 -0.77 2.22 0.27
CA PRO A 118 0.47 1.46 0.40
C PRO A 118 1.11 1.18 -0.97
N ILE A 119 2.34 1.67 -1.16
CA ILE A 119 3.14 1.42 -2.38
C ILE A 119 3.96 0.13 -2.17
N THR A 120 3.29 -1.01 -2.25
CA THR A 120 3.87 -2.35 -2.02
C THR A 120 3.96 -3.14 -3.33
N ASP A 121 4.48 -4.38 -3.25
CA ASP A 121 4.45 -5.34 -4.36
C ASP A 121 5.19 -4.83 -5.61
N LEU A 122 6.32 -4.15 -5.37
CA LEU A 122 7.04 -3.34 -6.35
C LEU A 122 7.45 -4.14 -7.59
N GLU A 123 7.87 -5.38 -7.42
CA GLU A 123 8.29 -6.26 -8.51
C GLU A 123 7.16 -6.68 -9.46
N HIS A 124 5.90 -6.43 -9.07
CA HIS A 124 4.71 -6.65 -9.91
C HIS A 124 3.96 -5.33 -10.20
N ALA A 125 4.41 -4.22 -9.62
CA ALA A 125 3.69 -2.95 -9.64
C ALA A 125 3.64 -2.33 -11.04
N ASP A 126 4.64 -2.54 -11.88
CA ASP A 126 4.63 -2.10 -13.28
C ASP A 126 3.50 -2.74 -14.08
N GLY A 127 3.36 -4.06 -14.00
CA GLY A 127 2.26 -4.78 -14.63
C GLY A 127 0.91 -4.34 -14.08
N ALA A 128 0.79 -4.21 -12.76
CA ALA A 128 -0.44 -3.76 -12.11
C ALA A 128 -0.83 -2.34 -12.55
N TYR A 129 0.16 -1.45 -12.71
CA TYR A 129 -0.04 -0.07 -13.14
C TYR A 129 -0.53 -0.02 -14.58
N GLU A 130 0.07 -0.79 -15.48
CA GLU A 130 -0.36 -0.85 -16.87
C GLU A 130 -1.73 -1.51 -17.06
N TRP A 131 -2.10 -2.43 -16.18
CA TRP A 131 -3.46 -2.98 -16.15
C TRP A 131 -4.50 -1.92 -15.75
N ASN A 132 -4.20 -1.12 -14.74
CA ASN A 132 -5.14 -0.15 -14.20
C ASN A 132 -5.21 1.15 -15.03
N TRP A 133 -4.06 1.67 -15.44
CA TRP A 133 -3.90 3.03 -16.00
C TRP A 133 -3.36 3.03 -17.43
N GLY A 134 -3.15 1.87 -18.06
CA GLY A 134 -2.52 1.76 -19.37
C GLY A 134 -3.33 2.38 -20.52
N SER A 135 -4.61 2.73 -20.32
CA SER A 135 -5.40 3.50 -21.29
C SER A 135 -5.35 5.02 -21.09
N ASN A 136 -4.89 5.48 -19.93
CA ASN A 136 -4.86 6.89 -19.56
C ASN A 136 -3.64 7.57 -20.21
N ALA A 137 -3.82 8.79 -20.69
CA ALA A 137 -2.72 9.62 -21.18
C ALA A 137 -1.88 10.16 -20.02
N THR A 138 -0.61 10.49 -20.28
CA THR A 138 0.22 11.26 -19.35
C THR A 138 -0.33 12.68 -19.18
N SER A 139 0.20 13.44 -18.22
CA SER A 139 -0.17 14.85 -18.04
C SER A 139 0.14 15.73 -19.26
N SER A 140 1.06 15.33 -20.15
CA SER A 140 1.33 15.99 -21.43
C SER A 140 0.31 15.64 -22.53
N GLY A 141 -0.67 14.78 -22.25
CA GLY A 141 -1.62 14.25 -23.24
C GLY A 141 -1.05 13.13 -24.12
N SER A 142 0.21 12.73 -23.91
CA SER A 142 0.86 11.67 -24.68
C SER A 142 0.42 10.29 -24.21
N GLN A 143 0.38 9.33 -25.13
CA GLN A 143 0.27 7.93 -24.77
C GLN A 143 1.65 7.39 -24.38
N VAL A 144 1.66 6.48 -23.41
CA VAL A 144 2.86 5.68 -23.11
C VAL A 144 3.13 4.67 -24.22
N ASP A 145 4.32 4.06 -24.23
CA ASP A 145 4.65 2.98 -25.15
C ASP A 145 3.62 1.84 -25.04
N ARG A 146 2.88 1.61 -26.14
CA ARG A 146 1.76 0.66 -26.18
C ARG A 146 2.23 -0.79 -26.19
N THR A 147 3.43 -1.06 -26.68
CA THR A 147 4.05 -2.38 -26.69
C THR A 147 4.46 -2.75 -25.27
N VAL A 148 5.23 -1.89 -24.62
CA VAL A 148 5.66 -2.07 -23.21
C VAL A 148 4.44 -2.22 -22.29
N SER A 149 3.45 -1.33 -22.45
CA SER A 149 2.20 -1.38 -21.69
C SER A 149 1.45 -2.72 -21.87
N LYS A 150 1.43 -3.28 -23.08
CA LYS A 150 0.79 -4.57 -23.36
C LYS A 150 1.53 -5.74 -22.72
N GLU A 151 2.84 -5.75 -22.78
CA GLU A 151 3.67 -6.82 -22.20
C GLU A 151 3.57 -6.84 -20.66
N LEU A 152 3.66 -5.67 -20.03
CA LEU A 152 3.48 -5.51 -18.59
C LEU A 152 2.07 -5.94 -18.12
N ARG A 153 1.01 -5.59 -18.88
CA ARG A 153 -0.34 -6.11 -18.60
C ARG A 153 -0.42 -7.64 -18.65
N SER A 154 0.30 -8.27 -19.58
CA SER A 154 0.35 -9.74 -19.68
C SER A 154 0.99 -10.35 -18.44
N GLN A 155 2.12 -9.79 -17.98
CA GLN A 155 2.78 -10.23 -16.74
C GLN A 155 1.87 -10.08 -15.52
N PHE A 156 1.11 -8.98 -15.43
CA PHE A 156 0.13 -8.82 -14.36
C PHE A 156 -0.97 -9.87 -14.41
N ALA A 157 -1.44 -10.25 -15.61
CA ALA A 157 -2.47 -11.29 -15.73
C ALA A 157 -1.99 -12.64 -15.20
N GLU A 158 -0.73 -13.01 -15.48
CA GLU A 158 -0.10 -14.22 -14.96
C GLU A 158 0.10 -14.14 -13.44
N TYR A 159 0.68 -13.03 -12.97
CA TYR A 159 0.89 -12.79 -11.54
C TYR A 159 -0.42 -12.87 -10.75
N GLN A 160 -1.45 -12.13 -11.18
CA GLN A 160 -2.74 -12.09 -10.51
C GLN A 160 -3.39 -13.48 -10.41
N ALA A 161 -3.29 -14.28 -11.48
CA ALA A 161 -3.80 -15.65 -11.48
C ALA A 161 -3.00 -16.55 -10.51
N SER A 162 -1.69 -16.35 -10.40
CA SER A 162 -0.81 -17.12 -9.51
C SER A 162 -1.14 -16.92 -8.02
N LEU A 163 -1.64 -15.74 -7.64
CA LEU A 163 -1.98 -15.43 -6.24
C LEU A 163 -3.21 -16.20 -5.73
N ARG A 164 -4.09 -16.66 -6.64
CA ARG A 164 -5.34 -17.39 -6.32
C ARG A 164 -6.23 -16.66 -5.31
N LEU A 165 -6.21 -15.34 -5.32
CA LEU A 165 -7.02 -14.52 -4.41
C LEU A 165 -8.50 -14.64 -4.74
N LYS A 166 -9.33 -14.53 -3.71
CA LYS A 166 -10.78 -14.39 -3.85
C LYS A 166 -11.18 -12.99 -3.42
N GLY A 167 -12.04 -12.36 -4.21
CA GLY A 167 -12.60 -11.05 -3.88
C GLY A 167 -13.47 -11.14 -2.63
N LEU A 168 -13.56 -10.03 -1.91
CA LEU A 168 -14.43 -9.89 -0.73
C LEU A 168 -15.90 -10.08 -1.12
N GLY A 169 -16.76 -10.34 -0.14
CA GLY A 169 -18.21 -10.41 -0.35
C GLY A 169 -18.69 -11.56 -1.23
N GLY A 170 -17.88 -12.61 -1.41
CA GLY A 170 -18.25 -13.77 -2.22
C GLY A 170 -18.08 -13.57 -3.74
N PHE A 171 -17.33 -12.55 -4.18
CA PHE A 171 -17.10 -12.27 -5.61
C PHE A 171 -16.49 -13.44 -6.39
N GLY A 172 -15.72 -14.31 -5.72
CA GLY A 172 -15.01 -15.44 -6.34
C GLY A 172 -13.57 -15.10 -6.70
N THR A 173 -12.95 -15.92 -7.54
CA THR A 173 -11.52 -15.79 -7.89
C THR A 173 -11.25 -14.50 -8.66
N LEU A 174 -10.23 -13.75 -8.22
CA LEU A 174 -9.76 -12.54 -8.89
C LEU A 174 -8.78 -12.90 -9.99
N THR A 175 -9.04 -12.38 -11.19
CA THR A 175 -8.20 -12.52 -12.38
C THR A 175 -8.12 -11.15 -13.05
N ALA A 176 -7.09 -10.91 -13.87
CA ALA A 176 -7.00 -9.65 -14.61
C ALA A 176 -8.20 -9.38 -15.55
N ARG A 177 -9.02 -10.40 -15.89
CA ARG A 177 -10.19 -10.27 -16.75
C ARG A 177 -11.46 -9.77 -16.05
N ASN A 178 -11.56 -9.94 -14.73
CA ASN A 178 -12.75 -9.57 -13.96
C ASN A 178 -12.45 -8.56 -12.83
N TYR A 179 -11.19 -8.15 -12.69
CA TYR A 179 -10.75 -7.28 -11.60
C TYR A 179 -11.36 -5.88 -11.71
N ASP A 180 -11.62 -5.39 -12.91
CA ASP A 180 -12.30 -4.13 -13.17
C ASP A 180 -13.73 -4.14 -12.61
N ALA A 181 -14.50 -5.18 -12.91
CA ALA A 181 -15.84 -5.39 -12.35
C ALA A 181 -15.80 -5.51 -10.82
N TYR A 182 -14.79 -6.21 -10.28
CA TYR A 182 -14.57 -6.29 -8.84
C TYR A 182 -14.33 -4.91 -8.22
N LEU A 183 -13.39 -4.12 -8.75
CA LEU A 183 -13.08 -2.79 -8.20
C LEU A 183 -14.29 -1.86 -8.27
N VAL A 184 -15.00 -1.86 -9.40
CA VAL A 184 -16.22 -1.04 -9.59
C VAL A 184 -17.25 -1.40 -8.53
N LYS A 185 -17.60 -2.68 -8.39
CA LYS A 185 -18.68 -3.11 -7.49
C LYS A 185 -18.30 -3.11 -6.02
N GLN A 186 -17.09 -3.51 -5.68
CA GLN A 186 -16.64 -3.65 -4.29
C GLN A 186 -16.25 -2.31 -3.67
N TYR A 187 -15.66 -1.40 -4.45
CA TYR A 187 -15.03 -0.20 -3.89
C TYR A 187 -15.54 1.11 -4.52
N LEU A 188 -15.58 1.22 -5.84
CA LEU A 188 -15.83 2.51 -6.49
C LEU A 188 -17.29 2.95 -6.41
N GLU A 189 -18.25 2.10 -6.80
CA GLU A 189 -19.68 2.44 -6.71
C GLU A 189 -20.13 2.71 -5.27
N PRO A 190 -19.76 1.91 -4.26
CA PRO A 190 -20.08 2.23 -2.86
C PRO A 190 -19.47 3.55 -2.39
N SER A 191 -18.23 3.83 -2.79
CA SER A 191 -17.54 5.08 -2.41
C SER A 191 -18.18 6.31 -3.05
N ALA A 192 -18.44 6.27 -4.36
CA ALA A 192 -19.17 7.31 -5.09
C ALA A 192 -20.57 7.51 -4.50
N THR A 193 -21.27 6.43 -4.16
CA THR A 193 -22.60 6.49 -3.55
C THR A 193 -22.55 7.20 -2.21
N THR A 194 -21.58 6.85 -1.37
CA THR A 194 -21.40 7.50 -0.05
C THR A 194 -21.13 8.99 -0.21
N TYR A 195 -20.23 9.36 -1.13
CA TYR A 195 -19.91 10.75 -1.44
C TYR A 195 -21.15 11.54 -1.93
N LEU A 196 -21.84 11.05 -2.95
CA LEU A 196 -23.01 11.72 -3.54
C LEU A 196 -24.19 11.82 -2.56
N THR A 197 -24.36 10.83 -1.68
CA THR A 197 -25.39 10.86 -0.64
C THR A 197 -25.14 11.96 0.39
N ALA A 198 -23.87 12.25 0.69
CA ALA A 198 -23.48 13.28 1.65
C ALA A 198 -23.62 14.72 1.11
N LEU A 199 -23.71 14.89 -0.22
CA LEU A 199 -23.91 16.18 -0.86
C LEU A 199 -25.35 16.70 -0.67
N SER A 200 -25.50 18.03 -0.69
CA SER A 200 -26.81 18.65 -0.86
C SER A 200 -27.42 18.27 -2.22
N ASP A 201 -28.74 18.35 -2.36
CA ASP A 201 -29.40 18.03 -3.63
C ASP A 201 -28.89 18.89 -4.79
N ALA A 202 -28.60 20.18 -4.53
CA ALA A 202 -28.05 21.10 -5.51
C ALA A 202 -26.62 20.71 -5.92
N ASP A 203 -25.74 20.46 -4.95
CA ASP A 203 -24.35 20.08 -5.23
C ASP A 203 -24.27 18.73 -5.95
N ARG A 204 -25.13 17.77 -5.56
CA ARG A 204 -25.24 16.48 -6.25
C ARG A 204 -25.67 16.66 -7.71
N ALA A 205 -26.67 17.50 -7.99
CA ALA A 205 -27.12 17.76 -9.35
C ALA A 205 -26.03 18.41 -10.20
N SER A 206 -25.30 19.39 -9.66
CA SER A 206 -24.14 20.01 -10.32
C SER A 206 -23.03 19.00 -10.58
N TYR A 207 -22.72 18.16 -9.60
CA TYR A 207 -21.68 17.12 -9.73
C TYR A 207 -22.03 16.10 -10.82
N LEU A 208 -23.26 15.58 -10.83
CA LEU A 208 -23.71 14.62 -11.83
C LEU A 208 -23.75 15.22 -13.25
N THR A 209 -24.05 16.52 -13.36
CA THR A 209 -23.97 17.26 -14.63
C THR A 209 -22.55 17.34 -15.16
N ALA A 210 -21.57 17.59 -14.27
CA ALA A 210 -20.15 17.61 -14.62
C ALA A 210 -19.58 16.21 -14.91
N ASN A 211 -20.22 15.16 -14.37
CA ASN A 211 -19.75 13.78 -14.43
C ASN A 211 -20.81 12.85 -15.06
N PRO A 212 -21.15 13.05 -16.36
CA PRO A 212 -22.27 12.35 -17.01
C PRO A 212 -22.07 10.84 -17.18
N PHE A 213 -20.87 10.33 -16.90
CA PHE A 213 -20.59 8.89 -16.89
C PHE A 213 -21.23 8.17 -15.70
N ILE A 214 -21.64 8.90 -14.67
CA ILE A 214 -22.29 8.34 -13.46
C ILE A 214 -23.80 8.33 -13.68
N THR A 215 -24.39 7.13 -13.59
CA THR A 215 -25.83 6.98 -13.44
C THR A 215 -26.19 7.03 -11.95
N TRP A 216 -27.07 7.96 -11.57
CA TRP A 216 -27.63 8.04 -10.23
C TRP A 216 -29.09 7.56 -10.22
N SER A 217 -29.36 6.43 -9.59
CA SER A 217 -30.70 5.86 -9.53
C SER A 217 -30.94 5.12 -8.22
N GLY A 218 -32.12 5.29 -7.63
CA GLY A 218 -32.48 4.63 -6.36
C GLY A 218 -31.53 4.95 -5.20
N GLY A 219 -30.92 6.14 -5.19
CA GLY A 219 -29.93 6.54 -4.18
C GLY A 219 -28.57 5.86 -4.33
N LYS A 220 -28.24 5.33 -5.52
CA LYS A 220 -26.98 4.64 -5.79
C LYS A 220 -26.32 5.13 -7.07
N ALA A 221 -25.00 5.17 -7.05
CA ALA A 221 -24.16 5.46 -8.21
C ALA A 221 -23.81 4.16 -8.95
N SER A 222 -23.83 4.20 -10.28
CA SER A 222 -23.29 3.14 -11.13
C SER A 222 -22.57 3.72 -12.35
N PHE A 223 -21.52 3.02 -12.80
CA PHE A 223 -20.70 3.43 -13.94
C PHE A 223 -19.82 2.28 -14.43
N SER A 224 -19.27 2.41 -15.64
CA SER A 224 -18.26 1.48 -16.16
C SER A 224 -16.86 1.81 -15.64
N TRP A 225 -15.98 0.82 -15.66
CA TRP A 225 -14.54 1.03 -15.41
C TRP A 225 -13.95 2.07 -16.37
N SER A 226 -14.32 2.03 -17.66
CA SER A 226 -13.85 3.01 -18.65
C SER A 226 -14.29 4.45 -18.32
N GLY A 227 -15.54 4.65 -17.90
CA GLY A 227 -16.03 5.96 -17.48
C GLY A 227 -15.28 6.46 -16.25
N PHE A 228 -15.02 5.57 -15.30
CA PHE A 228 -14.18 5.88 -14.14
C PHE A 228 -12.74 6.26 -14.53
N LEU A 229 -12.09 5.55 -15.45
CA LEU A 229 -10.75 5.89 -15.91
C LEU A 229 -10.72 7.27 -16.61
N THR A 230 -11.73 7.58 -17.42
CA THR A 230 -11.89 8.91 -18.04
C THR A 230 -12.02 10.00 -16.98
N HIS A 231 -12.76 9.74 -15.90
CA HIS A 231 -12.94 10.66 -14.78
C HIS A 231 -11.67 10.94 -13.98
N VAL A 232 -10.84 9.91 -13.75
CA VAL A 232 -9.53 10.09 -13.11
C VAL A 232 -8.61 10.95 -13.99
N GLY A 233 -8.68 10.78 -15.32
CA GLY A 233 -7.94 11.60 -16.27
C GLY A 233 -6.51 11.12 -16.46
N ALA A 234 -5.51 11.98 -16.24
CA ALA A 234 -4.12 11.65 -16.55
C ALA A 234 -3.52 10.65 -15.56
N ARG A 235 -2.75 9.67 -16.06
CA ARG A 235 -1.88 8.83 -15.22
C ARG A 235 -0.68 9.65 -14.73
N LYS A 236 -0.20 9.38 -13.51
CA LYS A 236 0.96 10.07 -12.93
C LYS A 236 2.31 9.66 -13.53
N LYS A 237 2.54 8.37 -13.71
CA LYS A 237 3.84 7.78 -14.05
C LYS A 237 3.93 7.34 -15.50
N SER A 238 5.16 7.31 -16.06
CA SER A 238 5.44 6.70 -17.37
C SER A 238 5.36 5.16 -17.32
N THR A 239 5.72 4.48 -18.41
CA THR A 239 5.87 3.02 -18.47
C THR A 239 7.34 2.66 -18.73
N PRO A 240 7.94 1.74 -17.95
CA PRO A 240 7.47 1.20 -16.67
C PRO A 240 7.33 2.31 -15.60
N ALA A 241 6.45 2.09 -14.63
CA ALA A 241 6.07 3.07 -13.61
C ALA A 241 6.98 3.05 -12.36
N PHE A 242 7.67 1.94 -12.09
CA PHE A 242 8.46 1.70 -10.88
C PHE A 242 9.88 1.23 -11.20
N ASP A 243 10.06 0.25 -12.08
CA ASP A 243 11.39 -0.15 -12.55
C ASP A 243 11.71 0.56 -13.86
N ALA A 244 12.02 1.85 -13.78
CA ALA A 244 12.27 2.68 -14.95
C ALA A 244 13.49 2.17 -15.72
N PHE A 245 13.39 2.14 -17.05
CA PHE A 245 14.47 1.70 -17.94
C PHE A 245 15.75 2.51 -17.73
N ASP A 246 15.64 3.82 -17.47
CA ASP A 246 16.77 4.71 -17.22
C ASP A 246 17.21 4.77 -15.74
N LEU A 247 16.68 3.88 -14.89
CA LEU A 247 16.92 3.83 -13.44
C LEU A 247 16.54 5.11 -12.67
N SER A 248 15.72 5.99 -13.26
CA SER A 248 15.37 7.29 -12.67
C SER A 248 14.36 7.21 -11.53
N ALA A 249 13.65 6.09 -11.36
CA ALA A 249 12.63 5.96 -10.33
C ALA A 249 13.23 5.84 -8.92
N GLY A 250 12.48 6.30 -7.92
CA GLY A 250 12.90 6.20 -6.52
C GLY A 250 13.08 4.75 -6.08
N GLU A 251 12.31 3.84 -6.65
CA GLU A 251 12.34 2.41 -6.40
C GLU A 251 13.61 1.76 -6.96
N ASN A 252 14.15 2.23 -8.09
CA ASN A 252 15.46 1.78 -8.57
C ASN A 252 16.56 2.10 -7.54
N ASN A 253 16.51 3.29 -6.93
CA ASN A 253 17.43 3.66 -5.86
C ASN A 253 17.16 2.90 -4.54
N LEU A 254 15.91 2.56 -4.22
CA LEU A 254 15.58 1.73 -3.06
C LEU A 254 16.30 0.37 -3.12
N PHE A 255 16.46 -0.19 -4.32
CA PHE A 255 17.17 -1.44 -4.55
C PHE A 255 18.65 -1.24 -4.92
N GLY A 256 19.25 -0.08 -4.70
CA GLY A 256 20.70 0.10 -4.74
C GLY A 256 21.47 -0.81 -3.76
N LYS A 257 22.79 -0.87 -3.86
CA LYS A 257 23.65 -1.69 -2.98
C LYS A 257 25.10 -1.24 -3.00
N GLY A 258 25.73 -1.22 -1.83
CA GLY A 258 27.13 -0.80 -1.71
C GLY A 258 27.26 0.63 -2.22
N THR A 259 28.15 0.86 -3.19
CA THR A 259 28.32 2.15 -3.88
C THR A 259 27.43 2.31 -5.12
N THR A 260 26.64 1.29 -5.49
CA THR A 260 25.72 1.34 -6.63
C THR A 260 24.41 2.00 -6.20
N GLN A 261 24.17 3.21 -6.72
CA GLN A 261 23.00 4.02 -6.34
C GLN A 261 21.67 3.37 -6.71
N ALA A 262 21.54 2.81 -7.91
CA ALA A 262 20.27 2.32 -8.42
C ALA A 262 20.47 1.03 -9.23
N ARG A 263 19.49 0.13 -9.17
CA ARG A 263 19.48 -1.14 -9.90
C ARG A 263 18.08 -1.42 -10.43
N HIS A 264 17.99 -2.18 -11.52
CA HIS A 264 16.74 -2.83 -11.89
C HIS A 264 16.40 -3.90 -10.86
N PHE A 265 15.11 -4.06 -10.60
CA PHE A 265 14.59 -5.05 -9.64
C PHE A 265 13.56 -5.99 -10.28
N THR A 266 13.26 -5.82 -11.57
CA THR A 266 12.48 -6.72 -12.40
C THR A 266 13.33 -7.29 -13.52
N LEU A 267 13.09 -8.55 -13.89
CA LEU A 267 13.75 -9.14 -15.06
C LEU A 267 13.29 -8.47 -16.37
N TYR A 268 12.10 -7.87 -16.39
CA TYR A 268 11.56 -7.21 -17.58
C TYR A 268 12.41 -6.00 -17.95
N SER A 269 12.54 -5.02 -17.06
CA SER A 269 13.31 -3.79 -17.32
C SER A 269 14.79 -4.09 -17.53
N LEU A 270 15.36 -4.99 -16.72
CA LEU A 270 16.76 -5.39 -16.90
C LEU A 270 17.02 -6.00 -18.29
N ARG A 271 16.14 -6.86 -18.79
CA ARG A 271 16.33 -7.51 -20.11
C ARG A 271 16.01 -6.58 -21.28
N HIS A 272 15.15 -5.59 -21.06
CA HIS A 272 14.93 -4.52 -22.03
C HIS A 272 16.24 -3.75 -22.28
N GLU A 273 16.95 -3.38 -21.21
CA GLU A 273 18.19 -2.59 -21.31
C GLU A 273 19.45 -3.43 -21.60
N SER A 274 19.55 -4.63 -21.03
CA SER A 274 20.78 -5.44 -21.02
C SER A 274 20.68 -6.75 -21.84
N GLY A 275 19.57 -6.96 -22.56
CA GLY A 275 19.35 -8.14 -23.39
C GLY A 275 18.82 -9.37 -22.65
N THR A 276 18.37 -10.37 -23.40
CA THR A 276 17.58 -11.51 -22.90
C THR A 276 18.34 -12.47 -21.97
N SER A 277 19.67 -12.49 -22.04
CA SER A 277 20.52 -13.30 -21.16
C SER A 277 20.68 -12.70 -19.76
N ALA A 278 20.30 -11.44 -19.55
CA ALA A 278 20.46 -10.76 -18.27
C ALA A 278 19.73 -11.48 -17.13
N ARG A 279 20.31 -11.37 -15.94
CA ARG A 279 19.83 -11.96 -14.68
C ARG A 279 19.91 -10.88 -13.62
N LEU A 280 18.89 -10.81 -12.76
CA LEU A 280 18.94 -9.98 -11.57
C LEU A 280 20.14 -10.36 -10.71
N ASP A 281 20.71 -9.37 -10.03
CA ASP A 281 21.70 -9.62 -8.99
C ASP A 281 21.18 -10.65 -8.00
N SER A 282 22.07 -11.53 -7.53
CA SER A 282 21.70 -12.71 -6.74
C SER A 282 21.02 -12.38 -5.40
N ASP A 283 21.21 -11.17 -4.85
CA ASP A 283 20.53 -10.72 -3.64
C ASP A 283 19.09 -10.25 -3.87
N LEU A 284 18.74 -9.80 -5.07
CA LEU A 284 17.46 -9.13 -5.33
C LEU A 284 16.24 -10.00 -5.01
N PRO A 285 16.18 -11.30 -5.35
CA PRO A 285 15.03 -12.13 -4.97
C PRO A 285 14.78 -12.19 -3.47
N GLU A 286 15.82 -12.23 -2.64
CA GLU A 286 15.69 -12.19 -1.18
C GLU A 286 15.25 -10.79 -0.71
N THR A 287 15.89 -9.74 -1.24
CA THR A 287 15.58 -8.34 -0.89
C THR A 287 14.15 -7.95 -1.26
N LEU A 288 13.66 -8.35 -2.44
CA LEU A 288 12.28 -8.17 -2.88
C LEU A 288 11.30 -8.84 -1.91
N ARG A 289 11.58 -10.10 -1.54
CA ARG A 289 10.76 -10.83 -0.55
C ARG A 289 10.75 -10.14 0.82
N LEU A 290 11.85 -9.54 1.24
CA LEU A 290 11.95 -8.75 2.47
C LEU A 290 11.23 -7.40 2.40
N MET A 291 10.83 -6.94 1.21
CA MET A 291 10.16 -5.65 1.00
C MET A 291 8.72 -5.78 0.50
N ASN A 292 8.22 -7.01 0.31
CA ASN A 292 6.88 -7.27 -0.18
C ASN A 292 6.01 -7.97 0.89
N PRO A 293 4.85 -7.42 1.29
CA PRO A 293 3.93 -8.10 2.21
C PRO A 293 3.27 -9.35 1.60
N MET A 294 3.09 -9.43 0.28
CA MET A 294 2.30 -10.49 -0.37
C MET A 294 2.84 -11.91 -0.12
N PRO A 295 4.16 -12.19 -0.20
CA PRO A 295 4.70 -13.51 0.14
C PRO A 295 4.46 -13.96 1.59
N PHE A 296 4.13 -13.05 2.52
CA PHE A 296 3.76 -13.37 3.89
C PHE A 296 2.26 -13.61 4.07
N LEU A 297 1.45 -13.31 3.06
CA LEU A 297 -0.01 -13.46 3.06
C LEU A 297 -0.50 -14.52 2.07
N THR A 298 0.33 -14.92 1.11
CA THR A 298 -0.02 -15.92 0.10
C THR A 298 0.89 -17.15 0.19
N GLY A 299 0.44 -18.26 -0.39
CA GLY A 299 1.14 -19.54 -0.27
C GLY A 299 1.17 -20.05 1.18
N LYS A 300 2.35 -19.97 1.83
CA LYS A 300 2.50 -20.25 3.27
C LYS A 300 2.46 -18.95 4.04
N ALA A 301 1.25 -18.53 4.41
CA ALA A 301 1.06 -17.30 5.17
C ALA A 301 1.82 -17.33 6.51
N ASN A 302 2.37 -16.19 6.91
CA ASN A 302 3.02 -16.01 8.19
C ASN A 302 1.98 -16.16 9.32
N PRO A 303 2.17 -17.09 10.28
CA PRO A 303 1.23 -17.24 11.40
C PRO A 303 1.22 -16.02 12.33
N HIS A 304 2.36 -15.32 12.45
CA HIS A 304 2.55 -14.16 13.33
C HIS A 304 2.15 -12.83 12.70
N ARG A 305 1.54 -12.84 11.50
CA ARG A 305 0.95 -11.63 10.92
C ARG A 305 -0.16 -11.07 11.83
N THR A 306 -0.35 -9.75 11.77
CA THR A 306 -1.51 -9.08 12.38
C THR A 306 -2.83 -9.68 11.90
N LYS A 307 -3.85 -9.65 12.75
CA LYS A 307 -5.22 -10.08 12.41
C LYS A 307 -6.15 -8.90 12.11
N HIS A 308 -5.65 -7.67 12.17
CA HIS A 308 -6.43 -6.45 12.02
C HIS A 308 -5.76 -5.52 11.01
N TRP A 309 -6.46 -5.25 9.91
CA TRP A 309 -5.98 -4.48 8.77
C TRP A 309 -6.90 -3.31 8.48
N TRP A 310 -6.36 -2.09 8.53
CA TRP A 310 -7.02 -0.88 8.07
C TRP A 310 -6.31 -0.38 6.83
N ILE A 311 -6.98 -0.38 5.68
CA ILE A 311 -6.39 -0.05 4.38
C ILE A 311 -7.24 1.03 3.71
N ARG A 312 -6.59 2.06 3.16
CA ARG A 312 -7.25 3.20 2.52
C ARG A 312 -6.53 3.61 1.25
N LEU A 313 -7.27 4.10 0.26
CA LEU A 313 -6.73 4.61 -1.01
C LEU A 313 -7.66 5.67 -1.58
N GLY A 314 -7.14 6.75 -2.16
CA GLY A 314 -7.97 7.71 -2.89
C GLY A 314 -8.29 7.20 -4.30
N THR A 315 -9.51 7.39 -4.82
CA THR A 315 -9.85 6.88 -6.16
C THR A 315 -9.18 7.66 -7.30
N LYS A 316 -8.65 8.86 -7.03
CA LYS A 316 -7.81 9.63 -7.96
C LYS A 316 -6.32 9.48 -7.67
N ASP A 317 -5.94 8.60 -6.74
CA ASP A 317 -4.55 8.27 -6.46
C ASP A 317 -4.00 7.34 -7.55
N SER A 318 -3.22 7.93 -8.46
CA SER A 318 -2.51 7.21 -9.51
C SER A 318 -1.01 7.04 -9.21
N ASP A 319 -0.58 7.11 -7.94
CA ASP A 319 0.81 6.79 -7.58
C ASP A 319 1.12 5.28 -7.71
N THR A 320 0.11 4.43 -7.60
CA THR A 320 0.15 3.00 -7.91
C THR A 320 -1.18 2.51 -8.48
N SER A 321 -1.27 1.22 -8.80
CA SER A 321 -2.51 0.56 -9.21
C SER A 321 -3.47 0.37 -8.04
N HIS A 322 -4.78 0.54 -8.28
CA HIS A 322 -5.78 0.19 -7.27
C HIS A 322 -5.72 -1.29 -6.89
N THR A 323 -5.25 -2.17 -7.77
CA THR A 323 -5.15 -3.60 -7.46
C THR A 323 -4.16 -3.90 -6.34
N VAL A 324 -3.17 -3.04 -6.06
CA VAL A 324 -2.18 -3.26 -5.00
C VAL A 324 -2.85 -3.34 -3.62
N SER A 325 -3.63 -2.32 -3.26
CA SER A 325 -4.36 -2.31 -1.99
C SER A 325 -5.48 -3.35 -1.93
N ALA A 326 -6.18 -3.60 -3.05
CA ALA A 326 -7.21 -4.62 -3.14
C ALA A 326 -6.66 -6.05 -3.01
N ASN A 327 -5.47 -6.34 -3.54
CA ASN A 327 -4.79 -7.62 -3.38
C ASN A 327 -4.36 -7.84 -1.93
N LEU A 328 -3.82 -6.81 -1.27
CA LEU A 328 -3.47 -6.87 0.15
C LEU A 328 -4.71 -7.20 1.00
N ALA A 329 -5.82 -6.50 0.77
CA ALA A 329 -7.08 -6.72 1.45
C ALA A 329 -7.66 -8.12 1.19
N ALA A 330 -7.67 -8.58 -0.06
CA ALA A 330 -8.16 -9.91 -0.43
C ALA A 330 -7.30 -11.03 0.15
N ALA A 331 -5.98 -10.86 0.19
CA ALA A 331 -5.06 -11.83 0.78
C ALA A 331 -5.30 -11.96 2.30
N ALA A 332 -5.32 -10.84 3.03
CA ALA A 332 -5.60 -10.86 4.47
C ALA A 332 -7.00 -11.44 4.79
N HIS A 333 -8.03 -11.02 4.06
CA HIS A 333 -9.40 -11.53 4.23
C HIS A 333 -9.49 -13.04 3.97
N GLY A 334 -8.83 -13.53 2.92
CA GLY A 334 -8.79 -14.96 2.58
C GLY A 334 -8.16 -15.84 3.66
N LEU A 335 -7.35 -15.24 4.56
CA LEU A 335 -6.76 -15.93 5.71
C LEU A 335 -7.61 -15.85 6.98
N GLY A 336 -8.80 -15.23 6.90
CA GLY A 336 -9.71 -15.03 8.03
C GLY A 336 -9.39 -13.82 8.91
N ASP A 337 -8.52 -12.91 8.46
CA ASP A 337 -8.20 -11.69 9.21
C ASP A 337 -9.33 -10.65 9.09
N GLU A 338 -9.46 -9.75 10.07
CA GLU A 338 -10.35 -8.59 9.98
C GLU A 338 -9.74 -7.53 9.06
N VAL A 339 -10.49 -7.16 8.01
CA VAL A 339 -10.05 -6.16 7.02
C VAL A 339 -11.08 -5.04 6.91
N SER A 340 -10.70 -3.84 7.32
CA SER A 340 -11.38 -2.59 7.00
C SER A 340 -10.69 -1.96 5.79
N HIS A 341 -11.28 -2.10 4.62
CA HIS A 341 -10.73 -1.57 3.37
C HIS A 341 -11.74 -0.67 2.66
N LEU A 342 -11.32 0.55 2.30
CA LEU A 342 -12.18 1.54 1.66
C LEU A 342 -11.38 2.43 0.71
N TYR A 343 -12.00 2.78 -0.42
CA TYR A 343 -11.49 3.83 -1.29
C TYR A 343 -12.22 5.13 -1.02
N TYR A 344 -11.51 6.25 -0.97
CA TYR A 344 -12.11 7.57 -0.84
C TYR A 344 -12.39 8.16 -2.21
N TRP A 345 -13.66 8.37 -2.52
CA TRP A 345 -14.08 8.92 -3.81
C TRP A 345 -13.48 10.31 -4.03
N ASP A 346 -12.95 10.53 -5.23
CA ASP A 346 -12.34 11.78 -5.69
C ASP A 346 -11.11 12.28 -4.95
N GLU A 347 -10.60 11.50 -4.00
CA GLU A 347 -9.41 11.85 -3.25
C GLU A 347 -8.13 11.38 -3.95
N GLY A 348 -7.06 12.16 -3.75
CA GLY A 348 -5.73 11.89 -4.29
C GLY A 348 -4.79 11.16 -3.31
N HIS A 349 -3.50 11.17 -3.65
CA HIS A 349 -2.47 10.49 -2.88
C HIS A 349 -2.35 11.02 -1.44
N GLY A 350 -2.33 10.11 -0.47
CA GLY A 350 -2.21 10.45 0.96
C GLY A 350 -3.45 11.08 1.59
N ALA A 351 -4.60 10.96 0.93
CA ALA A 351 -5.88 11.30 1.54
C ALA A 351 -6.14 10.46 2.80
N ASN A 352 -6.75 11.10 3.79
CA ASN A 352 -7.15 10.51 5.06
C ASN A 352 -8.39 11.24 5.55
N THR A 353 -9.55 10.86 5.01
CA THR A 353 -10.82 11.55 5.24
C THR A 353 -11.62 10.97 6.42
N ASP A 354 -11.23 9.81 6.96
CA ASP A 354 -11.87 9.15 8.09
C ASP A 354 -10.91 8.89 9.30
N PRO A 355 -10.02 9.82 9.68
CA PRO A 355 -9.01 9.55 10.71
C PRO A 355 -9.61 9.32 12.10
N GLY A 356 -10.77 9.93 12.40
CA GLY A 356 -11.51 9.66 13.62
C GLY A 356 -12.06 8.23 13.67
N ASP A 357 -12.42 7.66 12.51
CA ASP A 357 -12.90 6.28 12.44
C ASP A 357 -11.75 5.29 12.59
N PHE A 358 -10.54 5.63 12.17
CA PHE A 358 -9.35 4.84 12.50
C PHE A 358 -9.12 4.76 14.01
N ILE A 359 -9.24 5.87 14.72
CA ILE A 359 -9.13 5.91 16.20
C ILE A 359 -10.22 5.06 16.87
N LYS A 360 -11.48 5.17 16.42
CA LYS A 360 -12.59 4.33 16.92
C LYS A 360 -12.39 2.85 16.58
N TRP A 361 -11.84 2.56 15.41
CA TRP A 361 -11.51 1.20 14.98
C TRP A 361 -10.49 0.58 15.94
N ILE A 362 -9.39 1.27 16.25
CA ILE A 362 -8.40 0.83 17.24
C ILE A 362 -9.06 0.53 18.58
N ALA A 363 -9.93 1.42 19.08
CA ALA A 363 -10.64 1.23 20.34
C ALA A 363 -11.49 -0.04 20.33
N ARG A 364 -12.24 -0.27 19.24
CA ARG A 364 -13.09 -1.45 19.07
C ARG A 364 -12.28 -2.75 19.07
N ILE A 365 -11.22 -2.84 18.27
CA ILE A 365 -10.45 -4.08 18.12
C ILE A 365 -9.62 -4.39 19.36
N SER A 366 -9.14 -3.37 20.06
CA SER A 366 -8.35 -3.54 21.28
C SER A 366 -9.19 -3.79 22.53
N GLY A 367 -10.50 -3.50 22.46
CA GLY A 367 -11.40 -3.46 23.62
C GLY A 367 -11.18 -2.24 24.52
N TYR A 368 -10.39 -1.26 24.09
CA TYR A 368 -10.14 -0.03 24.84
C TYR A 368 -11.41 0.82 24.89
N ARG A 369 -11.91 1.02 26.10
CA ARG A 369 -12.95 2.00 26.41
C ARG A 369 -12.19 3.14 27.07
N GLY A 370 -12.00 4.26 26.37
CA GLY A 370 -11.28 5.41 26.90
C GLY A 370 -11.76 5.74 28.32
N THR A 371 -10.87 6.32 29.13
CA THR A 371 -11.27 6.91 30.42
C THR A 371 -12.46 7.83 30.16
N ARG A 372 -13.63 7.52 30.76
CA ARG A 372 -14.73 8.47 30.82
C ARG A 372 -14.12 9.77 31.34
N ALA A 373 -14.21 10.84 30.55
CA ALA A 373 -14.01 12.16 31.09
C ALA A 373 -15.13 12.34 32.14
N GLU A 374 -14.74 12.31 33.41
CA GLU A 374 -15.59 12.81 34.51
C GLU A 374 -15.64 14.33 34.46
#